data_AF-A0A328RLY6-F1
#
_entry.id   AF-A0A328RLY6-F1
#
_cell.length_a   1.000
_cell.length_b   1.000
_cell.length_c   1.000
_cell.angle_alpha   90.00
_cell.angle_beta   90.00
_cell.angle_gamma   90.00
#
_symmetry.space_group_name_H-M   'P 1'
#
loop_
_entity.id
_entity.type
_entity.pdbx_description
1 polymer ?
#
loop_
_entity_poly.entity_id
_entity_poly.type
_entity_poly.pdbx_seq_one_letter_code
_entity_poly.pdbx_strand_id
1 'polypeptide(L)'
;MKLFCLFILSIMIFESTLLLSVPIKDIKKNDISYKAVKNVVNQGFLPLYSNNAFKPNQPLSRKEAAVIINKILSKMNSNQDMFSLTEISQLKEISGNFKNSYSSFDTNLNGIKLDTKLIKEEQKNIQHDMIEINDKMKTEIQTLKKQRTIMWFGIGGSILLSLFIR
;
A
#
# COMPACT_ATOMS: atom_id res chain seq x y z
N MET A 1 -35.39 -41.57 27.41
CA MET A 1 -34.25 -40.89 28.07
C MET A 1 -32.91 -41.18 27.41
N LYS A 2 -32.56 -42.43 27.07
CA LYS A 2 -31.31 -42.79 26.35
C LYS A 2 -31.12 -42.09 24.99
N LEU A 3 -32.19 -41.94 24.20
CA LEU A 3 -32.13 -41.31 22.88
C LEU A 3 -31.90 -39.78 22.93
N PHE A 4 -32.40 -39.12 23.98
CA PHE A 4 -32.21 -37.68 24.20
C PHE A 4 -30.76 -37.36 24.62
N CYS A 5 -30.14 -38.22 25.42
CA CYS A 5 -28.71 -38.11 25.76
C CYS A 5 -27.80 -38.28 24.55
N LEU A 6 -28.13 -39.17 23.61
CA LEU A 6 -27.35 -39.37 22.38
C LEU A 6 -27.37 -38.13 21.47
N PHE A 7 -28.50 -37.42 21.43
CA PHE A 7 -28.63 -36.17 20.67
C PHE A 7 -27.84 -35.01 21.31
N ILE A 8 -27.85 -34.91 22.64
CA ILE A 8 -27.01 -33.92 23.36
C ILE A 8 -25.52 -34.23 23.18
N LEU A 9 -25.13 -35.51 23.18
CA LEU A 9 -23.76 -35.91 22.93
C LEU A 9 -23.30 -35.53 21.51
N SER A 10 -24.15 -35.69 20.49
CA SER A 10 -23.80 -35.32 19.11
C SER A 10 -23.67 -33.82 18.91
N ILE A 11 -24.47 -33.00 19.62
CA ILE A 11 -24.36 -31.53 19.59
C ILE A 11 -23.03 -31.06 20.21
N MET A 12 -22.61 -31.65 21.33
CA MET A 12 -21.33 -31.32 21.99
C MET A 12 -20.10 -31.71 21.14
N ILE A 13 -20.19 -32.80 20.38
CA ILE A 13 -19.13 -33.24 19.45
C ILE A 13 -19.08 -32.31 18.23
N PHE A 14 -20.21 -31.74 17.79
CA PHE A 14 -20.25 -30.83 16.64
C PHE A 14 -19.58 -29.48 16.97
N GLU A 15 -19.81 -28.92 18.15
CA GLU A 15 -19.20 -27.65 18.58
C GLU A 15 -17.68 -27.73 18.75
N SER A 16 -17.15 -28.89 19.12
CA SER A 16 -15.72 -29.11 19.28
C SER A 16 -14.96 -29.19 17.94
N THR A 17 -15.64 -29.42 16.81
CA THR A 17 -15.02 -29.40 15.47
C THR A 17 -14.75 -27.99 14.92
N LEU A 18 -15.34 -26.95 15.53
CA LEU A 18 -15.13 -25.54 15.13
C LEU A 18 -13.77 -24.98 15.56
N LEU A 19 -12.99 -25.72 16.37
CA LEU A 19 -11.60 -25.40 16.72
C LEU A 19 -10.61 -25.78 15.61
N LEU A 20 -11.00 -25.60 14.34
CA LEU A 20 -10.10 -25.82 13.22
C LEU A 20 -9.10 -24.66 13.14
N SER A 21 -7.82 -24.97 13.39
CA SER A 21 -6.65 -24.12 13.16
C SER A 21 -6.90 -23.14 12.00
N VAL A 22 -7.15 -21.87 12.30
CA VAL A 22 -7.44 -20.85 11.29
C VAL A 22 -6.25 -20.79 10.31
N PRO A 23 -6.46 -21.11 9.02
CA PRO A 23 -5.36 -21.08 8.06
C PRO A 23 -4.94 -19.64 7.81
N ILE A 24 -3.64 -19.37 7.94
CA ILE A 24 -3.06 -18.06 7.62
C ILE A 24 -3.04 -17.93 6.10
N LYS A 25 -3.82 -17.00 5.55
CA LYS A 25 -4.07 -16.89 4.11
C LYS A 25 -2.85 -16.47 3.30
N ASP A 26 -2.00 -15.64 3.88
CA ASP A 26 -0.99 -14.83 3.18
C ASP A 26 0.46 -15.23 3.47
N ILE A 27 0.67 -16.32 4.20
CA ILE A 27 1.98 -16.93 4.40
C ILE A 27 1.95 -18.36 3.87
N LYS A 28 2.89 -18.69 2.98
CA LYS A 28 3.01 -20.06 2.45
C LYS A 28 3.47 -21.01 3.56
N LYS A 29 2.95 -22.24 3.60
CA LYS A 29 3.35 -23.25 4.59
C LYS A 29 4.85 -23.56 4.62
N ASN A 30 5.54 -23.37 3.50
CA ASN A 30 6.98 -23.62 3.36
C ASN A 30 7.84 -22.39 3.74
N ASP A 31 7.22 -21.29 4.15
CA ASP A 31 7.93 -20.10 4.63
C ASP A 31 8.47 -20.34 6.05
N ILE A 32 9.70 -19.90 6.32
CA ILE A 32 10.36 -20.02 7.62
C ILE A 32 9.51 -19.34 8.71
N SER A 33 8.84 -18.23 8.37
CA SER A 33 8.01 -17.47 9.29
C SER A 33 6.66 -18.14 9.58
N TYR A 34 6.19 -19.06 8.73
CA TYR A 34 4.86 -19.68 8.88
C TYR A 34 4.71 -20.40 10.22
N LYS A 35 5.72 -21.17 10.63
CA LYS A 35 5.68 -21.94 11.88
C LYS A 35 5.63 -21.02 13.10
N ALA A 36 6.45 -19.97 13.10
CA ALA A 36 6.48 -18.98 14.18
C ALA A 36 5.13 -18.26 14.29
N VAL A 37 4.62 -17.71 13.18
CA VAL A 37 3.34 -16.98 13.15
C VAL A 37 2.19 -17.90 13.56
N LYS A 38 2.14 -19.13 13.04
CA LYS A 38 1.11 -20.10 13.42
C LYS A 38 1.10 -20.39 14.92
N ASN A 39 2.25 -20.52 15.55
CA ASN A 39 2.34 -20.77 16.99
C ASN A 39 1.77 -19.61 17.81
N VAL A 40 2.16 -18.37 17.52
CA VAL A 40 1.67 -17.19 18.28
C VAL A 40 0.19 -16.88 18.00
N VAL A 41 -0.31 -17.20 16.80
CA VAL A 41 -1.74 -17.11 16.47
C VAL A 41 -2.53 -18.16 17.26
N ASN A 42 -2.06 -19.41 17.29
CA ASN A 42 -2.69 -20.50 18.05
C ASN A 42 -2.69 -20.24 19.55
N GLN A 43 -1.65 -19.58 20.07
CA GLN A 43 -1.55 -19.17 21.48
C GLN A 43 -2.45 -17.96 21.80
N GLY A 44 -3.05 -17.32 20.79
CA GLY A 44 -3.96 -16.18 20.96
C GLY A 44 -3.28 -14.84 21.21
N PHE A 45 -1.93 -14.78 21.17
CA PHE A 45 -1.16 -13.55 21.36
C PHE A 45 -1.33 -12.58 20.20
N LEU A 46 -1.37 -13.13 18.99
CA LEU A 46 -1.43 -12.37 17.77
C LEU A 46 -2.70 -12.74 16.99
N PRO A 47 -3.79 -11.99 17.13
CA PRO A 47 -5.00 -12.25 16.35
C PRO A 47 -4.74 -11.94 14.86
N LEU A 48 -5.25 -12.78 13.98
CA LEU A 48 -5.30 -12.47 12.54
C LEU A 48 -6.31 -11.35 12.28
N TYR A 49 -6.15 -10.65 11.16
CA TYR A 49 -7.15 -9.72 10.68
C TYR A 49 -8.45 -10.46 10.34
N SER A 50 -9.56 -9.73 10.22
CA SER A 50 -10.90 -10.29 9.94
C SER A 50 -10.99 -11.16 8.68
N ASN A 51 -10.00 -11.09 7.79
CA ASN A 51 -9.86 -11.90 6.58
C ASN A 51 -8.87 -13.07 6.70
N ASN A 52 -8.51 -13.47 7.93
CA ASN A 52 -7.53 -14.52 8.24
C ASN A 52 -6.13 -14.28 7.66
N ALA A 53 -5.75 -13.01 7.48
CA ALA A 53 -4.42 -12.60 7.04
C ALA A 53 -3.56 -12.16 8.24
N PHE A 54 -2.24 -12.32 8.12
CA PHE A 54 -1.24 -11.78 9.06
C PHE A 54 -0.69 -10.42 8.60
N LYS A 55 -0.59 -10.22 7.29
CA LYS A 55 -0.05 -9.08 6.55
C LYS A 55 1.41 -8.77 6.88
N PRO A 56 2.36 -9.67 6.54
CA PRO A 56 3.76 -9.55 6.94
C PRO A 56 4.46 -8.28 6.42
N ASN A 57 4.00 -7.74 5.29
CA ASN A 57 4.57 -6.54 4.67
C ASN A 57 3.90 -5.24 5.14
N GLN A 58 2.84 -5.33 5.94
CA GLN A 58 2.16 -4.14 6.48
C GLN A 58 2.88 -3.69 7.75
N PRO A 59 3.23 -2.40 7.88
CA PRO A 59 3.82 -1.89 9.11
C PRO A 59 2.82 -2.01 10.28
N LEU A 60 3.32 -2.44 11.43
CA LEU A 60 2.55 -2.56 12.67
C LEU A 60 2.32 -1.18 13.29
N SER A 61 1.07 -0.80 13.54
CA SER A 61 0.78 0.46 14.23
C SER A 61 1.07 0.38 15.73
N ARG A 62 1.33 1.54 16.37
CA ARG A 62 1.54 1.61 17.82
C ARG A 62 0.34 1.08 18.62
N LYS A 63 -0.88 1.31 18.13
CA LYS A 63 -2.11 0.82 18.74
C LYS A 63 -2.18 -0.71 18.70
N GLU A 64 -1.89 -1.31 17.55
CA GLU A 64 -1.89 -2.76 17.38
C GLU A 64 -0.80 -3.41 18.24
N ALA A 65 0.40 -2.83 18.28
CA ALA A 65 1.47 -3.27 19.16
C ALA A 65 1.06 -3.23 20.65
N ALA A 66 0.42 -2.14 21.10
CA ALA A 66 -0.05 -2.03 22.49
C ALA A 66 -1.10 -3.08 22.83
N VAL A 67 -2.02 -3.40 21.91
CA VAL A 67 -3.02 -4.47 22.09
C VAL A 67 -2.34 -5.84 22.22
N ILE A 68 -1.35 -6.13 21.38
CA ILE A 68 -0.59 -7.38 21.45
C ILE A 68 0.13 -7.47 22.81
N ILE A 69 0.87 -6.43 23.20
CA ILE A 69 1.59 -6.39 24.48
C ILE A 69 0.63 -6.62 25.65
N ASN A 70 -0.52 -5.95 25.65
CA ASN A 70 -1.52 -6.11 26.71
C ASN A 70 -2.08 -7.54 26.78
N LYS A 71 -2.31 -8.19 25.64
CA LYS A 71 -2.76 -9.59 25.59
C LYS A 71 -1.72 -10.54 26.15
N ILE A 72 -0.44 -10.34 25.81
CA ILE A 72 0.64 -11.15 26.35
C ILE A 72 0.71 -10.94 27.87
N LEU A 73 0.77 -9.69 28.35
CA LEU A 73 0.82 -9.35 29.78
C LEU A 73 -0.37 -9.92 30.56
N SER A 74 -1.59 -9.83 30.01
CA SER A 74 -2.79 -10.40 30.64
C SER A 74 -2.71 -11.93 30.76
N LYS A 75 -2.10 -12.61 29.79
CA LYS A 75 -1.88 -14.05 29.84
C LYS A 75 -0.76 -14.41 30.84
N MET A 76 0.29 -13.58 30.93
CA MET A 76 1.36 -13.72 31.93
C MET A 76 0.82 -13.65 33.35
N ASN A 77 -0.08 -12.71 33.65
CA ASN A 77 -0.67 -12.57 34.98
C ASN A 77 -1.57 -13.74 35.40
N SER A 78 -1.96 -14.60 34.45
CA SER A 78 -2.85 -15.74 34.70
C SER A 78 -2.12 -17.06 34.96
N ASN A 79 -0.83 -17.17 34.59
CA ASN A 79 -0.02 -18.38 34.77
C ASN A 79 1.30 -17.99 35.45
N GLN A 80 1.56 -18.50 36.67
CA GLN A 80 2.82 -18.29 37.40
C GLN A 80 4.01 -19.07 36.79
N ASP A 81 4.17 -19.06 35.47
CA ASP A 81 5.35 -19.64 34.84
C ASP A 81 6.35 -18.52 34.54
N MET A 82 7.45 -18.54 35.29
CA MET A 82 8.60 -17.65 35.11
C MET A 82 9.14 -17.81 33.69
N PHE A 83 9.20 -16.71 32.93
CA PHE A 83 9.75 -16.70 31.58
C PHE A 83 11.08 -17.44 31.51
N SER A 84 11.22 -18.33 30.52
CA SER A 84 12.53 -18.87 30.20
C SER A 84 13.40 -17.73 29.67
N LEU A 85 14.63 -17.59 30.17
CA LEU A 85 15.59 -16.56 29.73
C LEU A 85 15.82 -16.58 28.21
N THR A 86 15.48 -17.68 27.55
CA THR A 86 15.50 -17.84 26.10
C THR A 86 14.44 -16.99 25.39
N GLU A 87 13.23 -16.85 25.95
CA GLU A 87 12.13 -16.08 25.35
C GLU A 87 12.39 -14.57 25.42
N ILE A 88 12.96 -14.10 26.54
CA ILE A 88 13.38 -12.69 26.70
C ILE A 88 14.51 -12.36 25.71
N SER A 89 15.43 -13.30 25.48
CA SER A 89 16.53 -13.12 24.52
C SER A 89 16.02 -13.02 23.09
N GLN A 90 15.03 -13.85 22.71
CA GLN A 90 14.38 -13.76 21.39
C GLN A 90 13.65 -12.44 21.19
N LEU A 91 12.92 -11.96 22.21
CA LEU A 91 12.25 -10.66 22.14
C LEU A 91 13.24 -9.50 21.94
N LYS A 92 14.41 -9.57 22.59
CA LYS A 92 15.48 -8.58 22.41
C LYS A 92 16.04 -8.60 20.99
N GLU A 93 16.26 -9.78 20.41
CA GLU A 93 16.73 -9.93 19.03
C GLU A 93 15.71 -9.37 18.03
N ILE A 94 14.44 -9.74 18.19
CA ILE A 94 13.34 -9.22 17.37
C ILE A 94 13.27 -7.70 17.47
N SER A 95 13.40 -7.13 18.67
CA SER A 95 13.42 -5.68 18.87
C SER A 95 14.61 -5.01 18.17
N GLY A 96 15.79 -5.64 18.16
CA GLY A 96 16.97 -5.15 17.46
C GLY A 96 16.79 -5.15 15.94
N ASN A 97 16.30 -6.27 15.40
CA ASN A 97 16.02 -6.42 13.97
C ASN A 97 14.95 -5.43 13.49
N PHE A 98 13.90 -5.22 14.31
CA PHE A 98 12.87 -4.22 14.02
C PHE A 98 13.43 -2.81 14.01
N LYS A 99 14.32 -2.46 14.95
CA LYS A 99 14.97 -1.14 14.99
C LYS A 99 15.78 -0.89 13.72
N ASN A 100 16.54 -1.88 13.26
CA ASN A 100 17.33 -1.77 12.03
C ASN A 100 16.40 -1.58 10.81
N SER A 101 15.36 -2.41 10.70
CA SER A 101 14.36 -2.28 9.64
C SER A 101 13.70 -0.90 9.64
N TYR A 102 13.29 -0.40 10.81
CA TYR A 102 12.69 0.92 10.96
C TYR A 102 13.63 2.04 10.52
N SER A 103 14.91 2.00 10.90
CA SER A 103 15.89 3.00 10.45
C SER A 103 16.09 2.99 8.94
N SER A 104 16.14 1.82 8.31
CA SER A 104 16.23 1.70 6.85
C SER A 104 14.97 2.21 6.14
N PHE A 105 13.80 2.02 6.75
CA PHE A 105 12.55 2.58 6.23
C PHE A 105 12.54 4.11 6.31
N ASP A 106 13.03 4.70 7.40
CA ASP A 106 13.09 6.16 7.54
C ASP A 106 14.01 6.81 6.49
N THR A 107 15.19 6.23 6.26
CA THR A 107 16.11 6.70 5.21
C THR A 107 15.49 6.60 3.82
N ASN A 108 14.82 5.48 3.52
CA ASN A 108 14.14 5.30 2.23
C ASN A 108 12.96 6.26 2.06
N LEU A 109 12.18 6.50 3.12
CA LEU A 109 11.09 7.48 3.11
C LEU A 109 11.59 8.89 2.85
N ASN A 110 12.71 9.28 3.46
CA ASN A 110 13.33 10.58 3.21
C ASN A 110 13.82 10.71 1.76
N GLY A 111 14.44 9.66 1.19
CA GLY A 111 14.82 9.61 -0.23
C GLY A 111 13.62 9.76 -1.16
N ILE A 112 12.57 8.94 -0.97
CA ILE A 112 11.34 9.00 -1.77
C ILE A 112 10.65 10.37 -1.66
N LYS A 113 10.63 10.97 -0.46
CA LYS A 113 10.06 12.31 -0.26
C LYS A 113 10.86 13.39 -1.00
N LEU A 114 12.18 13.23 -1.10
CA LEU A 114 13.03 14.14 -1.86
C LEU A 114 12.80 13.97 -3.36
N ASP A 115 12.84 12.73 -3.88
CA ASP A 115 12.61 12.43 -5.30
C ASP A 115 11.25 12.93 -5.76
N THR A 116 10.21 12.72 -4.96
CA THR A 116 8.86 13.22 -5.28
C THR A 116 8.76 14.75 -5.25
N LYS A 117 9.60 15.45 -4.48
CA LYS A 117 9.68 16.92 -4.50
C LYS A 117 10.36 17.40 -5.78
N LEU A 118 11.49 16.79 -6.14
CA LEU A 118 12.23 17.10 -7.37
C LEU A 118 11.38 16.85 -8.61
N ILE A 119 10.74 15.68 -8.71
CA ILE A 119 9.84 15.34 -9.84
C ILE A 119 8.71 16.36 -9.96
N LYS A 120 8.13 16.83 -8.84
CA LYS A 120 7.07 17.86 -8.88
C LYS A 120 7.58 19.19 -9.40
N GLU A 121 8.82 19.56 -9.07
CA GLU A 121 9.46 20.78 -9.56
C GLU A 121 9.76 20.68 -11.06
N GLU A 122 10.36 19.57 -11.50
CA GLU A 122 10.58 19.29 -12.93
C GLU A 122 9.27 19.28 -13.72
N GLN A 123 8.22 18.64 -13.20
CA GLN A 123 6.90 18.66 -13.81
C GLN A 123 6.35 20.07 -13.95
N LYS A 124 6.51 20.94 -12.94
CA LYS A 124 6.07 22.34 -13.02
C LYS A 124 6.81 23.10 -14.12
N ASN A 125 8.12 22.88 -14.26
CA ASN A 125 8.92 23.52 -15.31
C ASN A 125 8.47 23.03 -16.69
N ILE A 126 8.29 21.72 -16.87
CA ILE A 126 7.77 21.16 -18.13
C ILE A 126 6.39 21.72 -18.47
N GLN A 127 5.50 21.87 -17.48
CA GLN A 127 4.17 22.47 -17.70
C GLN A 127 4.29 23.92 -18.18
N HIS A 128 5.21 24.70 -17.60
CA HIS A 128 5.49 26.06 -18.05
C HIS A 128 5.99 26.08 -19.49
N ASP A 129 6.97 25.25 -19.84
CA ASP A 129 7.54 25.19 -21.18
C ASP A 129 6.50 24.76 -22.22
N MET A 130 5.62 23.82 -21.87
CA MET A 130 4.50 23.39 -22.72
C MET A 130 3.51 24.52 -23.01
N ILE A 131 3.20 25.34 -22.00
CA ILE A 131 2.32 26.52 -22.16
C ILE A 131 3.00 27.52 -23.09
N GLU A 132 4.28 27.81 -22.88
CA GLU A 132 5.05 28.74 -23.72
C GLU A 132 5.11 28.27 -25.18
N ILE A 133 5.41 26.99 -25.40
CA ILE A 133 5.44 26.39 -26.74
C ILE A 133 4.06 26.46 -27.39
N ASN A 134 3.00 26.14 -26.66
CA ASN A 134 1.64 26.21 -27.19
C ASN A 134 1.24 27.64 -27.59
N ASP A 135 1.62 28.64 -26.80
CA ASP A 135 1.38 30.04 -27.14
C ASP A 135 2.20 30.50 -28.35
N LYS A 136 3.47 30.08 -28.46
CA LYS A 136 4.29 30.32 -29.66
C LYS A 136 3.67 29.69 -30.90
N MET A 137 3.28 28.43 -30.84
CA MET A 137 2.59 27.76 -31.96
C MET A 137 1.30 28.48 -32.35
N LYS A 138 0.51 28.92 -31.36
CA LYS A 138 -0.74 29.65 -31.61
C LYS A 138 -0.47 30.97 -32.33
N THR A 139 0.57 31.70 -31.95
CA THR A 139 0.95 32.96 -32.62
C THR A 139 1.45 32.70 -34.04
N GLU A 140 2.28 31.69 -34.27
CA GLU A 140 2.71 31.28 -35.61
C GLU A 140 1.54 30.87 -36.51
N ILE A 141 0.58 30.10 -36.01
CA ILE A 141 -0.63 29.75 -36.77
C ILE A 141 -1.41 31.01 -37.16
N GLN A 142 -1.48 32.01 -36.28
CA GLN A 142 -2.15 33.27 -36.58
C GLN A 142 -1.42 34.08 -37.64
N THR A 143 -0.09 34.17 -37.59
CA THR A 143 0.70 34.88 -38.61
C THR A 143 0.53 34.22 -39.97
N LEU A 144 0.58 32.89 -40.04
CA LEU A 144 0.34 32.12 -41.27
C LEU A 144 -1.08 32.34 -41.81
N LYS A 145 -2.10 32.35 -40.95
CA LYS A 145 -3.48 32.65 -41.37
C LYS A 145 -3.61 34.06 -41.96
N LYS A 146 -2.95 35.05 -41.37
CA LYS A 146 -2.92 36.43 -41.87
C LYS A 146 -2.23 36.50 -43.24
N GLN A 147 -1.05 35.89 -43.39
CA GLN A 147 -0.33 35.81 -44.66
C GLN A 147 -1.17 35.15 -45.75
N ARG A 148 -1.80 34.00 -45.45
CA ARG A 148 -2.72 33.31 -46.37
C ARG A 148 -3.87 34.23 -46.81
N THR A 149 -4.44 34.98 -45.88
CA THR A 149 -5.54 35.91 -46.18
C THR A 149 -5.09 37.02 -47.14
N ILE A 150 -3.93 37.62 -46.89
CA ILE A 150 -3.33 38.63 -47.78
C ILE A 150 -3.06 38.05 -49.17
N MET A 151 -2.54 36.82 -49.25
CA MET A 151 -2.30 36.13 -50.53
C MET A 151 -3.60 35.95 -51.32
N TRP A 152 -4.70 35.52 -50.69
CA TRP A 152 -6.00 35.39 -51.35
C TRP A 152 -6.55 36.74 -51.87
N PHE A 153 -6.38 37.84 -51.12
CA PHE A 153 -6.75 39.17 -51.59
C PHE A 153 -5.95 39.61 -52.82
N GLY A 154 -4.64 39.34 -52.83
CA GLY A 154 -3.78 39.64 -53.98
C GLY A 154 -4.21 38.87 -55.24
N ILE A 155 -4.40 37.56 -55.11
CA ILE A 155 -4.87 36.70 -56.21
C ILE A 155 -6.22 37.20 -56.75
N GLY A 156 -7.19 37.47 -55.87
CA GLY A 156 -8.52 37.96 -56.28
C GLY A 156 -8.46 39.32 -56.97
N GLY A 157 -7.66 40.25 -56.46
CA GLY A 157 -7.45 41.57 -57.08
C GLY A 157 -6.83 41.47 -58.47
N SER A 158 -5.85 40.58 -58.67
CA SER A 158 -5.25 40.33 -59.99
C SER A 158 -6.25 39.75 -60.99
N ILE A 159 -7.14 38.85 -60.55
CA ILE A 159 -8.21 38.28 -61.39
C ILE A 159 -9.25 39.34 -61.76
N LEU A 160 -9.62 40.22 -60.82
CA LEU A 160 -10.56 41.30 -61.09
C LEU A 160 -9.98 42.33 -62.07
N LEU A 161 -8.70 42.67 -61.92
CA LEU A 161 -8.01 43.61 -62.80
C LEU A 161 -7.90 43.06 -64.23
N SER A 162 -7.63 41.77 -64.40
CA SER A 162 -7.54 41.15 -65.73
C SER A 162 -8.90 41.05 -66.44
N LEU A 163 -10.01 40.98 -65.70
CA LEU A 163 -11.37 41.05 -66.27
C LEU A 163 -11.77 42.46 -66.72
N PHE A 164 -11.18 43.52 -66.14
CA PHE A 164 -11.51 44.92 -66.47
C PHE A 164 -10.71 45.46 -67.67
N ILE A 165 -9.59 44.82 -68.01
CA ILE A 165 -8.68 45.20 -69.11
C ILE A 165 -9.05 44.50 -70.45
N ARG A 166 -10.01 43.58 -70.43
CA ARG A 166 -10.53 42.88 -71.61
C ARG A 166 -11.88 43.44 -72.05
#